data_AF-A0A5B8XL92-F1
#
_entry.id   AF-A0A5B8XL92-F1
#
_cell.length_a   1.000
_cell.length_b   1.000
_cell.length_c   1.000
_cell.angle_alpha   90.00
_cell.angle_beta   90.00
_cell.angle_gamma   90.00
#
_symmetry.space_group_name_H-M   'P 1'
#
loop_
_entity.id
_entity.type
_entity.pdbx_description
1 polymer ?
#
loop_
_entity_poly.entity_id
_entity_poly.type
_entity_poly.pdbx_seq_one_letter_code
_entity_poly.pdbx_strand_id
1 'polypeptide(L)'
;MRSIICRFRDEAELFAQLNKRNDLNFLGEFQMPLGNAIEITIMISSLRERCRLKMHAVERCAMAIDDGHVRGARLWNYTVRVADEDRVWLDAFLSKIRATQTFSAQAA
;
A
#
# COMPACT_ATOMS: atom_id res chain seq x y z
N MET A 1 -8.31 8.41 12.91
CA MET A 1 -7.96 7.43 11.87
C MET A 1 -6.85 8.05 11.01
N ARG A 2 -5.71 7.38 10.84
CA ARG A 2 -4.56 7.92 10.08
C ARG A 2 -4.72 7.53 8.60
N SER A 3 -4.25 8.38 7.69
CA SER A 3 -4.28 8.13 6.24
C SER A 3 -2.86 8.11 5.68
N ILE A 4 -2.55 7.12 4.85
CA ILE A 4 -1.26 6.91 4.19
C ILE A 4 -1.50 6.89 2.68
N ILE A 5 -0.63 7.55 1.93
CA ILE A 5 -0.70 7.58 0.47
C ILE A 5 0.44 6.72 -0.07
N CYS A 6 0.10 5.60 -0.69
CA CYS A 6 1.03 4.76 -1.42
C CYS A 6 0.97 5.15 -2.89
N ARG A 7 2.03 5.79 -3.40
CA ARG A 7 2.15 6.18 -4.81
C ARG A 7 2.99 5.16 -5.55
N PHE A 8 2.46 4.70 -6.67
CA PHE A 8 3.10 3.81 -7.61
C PHE A 8 3.21 4.53 -8.96
N ARG A 9 4.30 4.29 -9.67
CA ARG A 9 4.53 4.78 -11.03
C ARG A 9 3.55 4.13 -11.98
N ASP A 10 3.44 2.81 -11.89
CA ASP A 10 2.63 1.95 -12.75
C ASP A 10 2.04 0.77 -11.96
N GLU A 11 1.22 -0.01 -12.65
CA GLU A 11 0.66 -1.27 -12.17
C GLU A 11 1.70 -2.31 -11.73
N ALA A 12 2.87 -2.40 -12.38
CA ALA A 12 3.84 -3.45 -12.14
C ALA A 12 4.50 -3.21 -10.78
N GLU A 13 4.77 -1.94 -10.45
CA GLU A 13 5.22 -1.54 -9.13
C GLU A 13 4.17 -1.85 -8.05
N LEU A 14 2.89 -1.60 -8.31
CA LEU A 14 1.81 -1.98 -7.39
C LEU A 14 1.77 -3.50 -7.17
N PHE A 15 1.78 -4.30 -8.24
CA PHE A 15 1.73 -5.76 -8.13
C PHE A 15 2.99 -6.37 -7.52
N ALA A 16 4.15 -5.72 -7.66
CA ALA A 16 5.38 -6.13 -6.98
C ALA A 16 5.32 -5.91 -5.46
N GLN A 17 4.53 -4.94 -5.01
CA GLN A 17 4.37 -4.61 -3.59
C GLN A 17 3.23 -5.38 -2.92
N LEU A 18 2.18 -5.74 -3.67
CA LEU A 18 1.09 -6.58 -3.18
C LEU A 18 1.54 -8.04 -3.06
N ASN A 19 1.55 -8.58 -1.85
CA ASN A 19 1.82 -10.01 -1.65
C ASN A 19 0.59 -10.87 -2.01
N LYS A 20 0.71 -12.21 -1.93
CA LYS A 20 -0.40 -13.16 -2.22
C LYS A 20 -1.65 -12.97 -1.34
N ARG A 21 -1.54 -12.25 -0.23
CA ARG A 21 -2.62 -11.93 0.71
C ARG A 21 -3.16 -10.51 0.52
N ASN A 22 -2.69 -9.78 -0.50
CA ASN A 22 -2.97 -8.38 -0.73
C ASN A 22 -2.52 -7.48 0.44
N ASP A 23 -1.45 -7.87 1.14
CA ASP A 23 -0.84 -7.01 2.14
C ASP A 23 0.07 -5.99 1.45
N LEU A 24 0.19 -4.80 2.05
CA LEU A 24 1.11 -3.73 1.65
C LEU A 24 2.11 -3.45 2.76
N ASN A 25 3.28 -2.97 2.37
CA ASN A 25 4.30 -2.53 3.31
C ASN A 25 4.52 -1.01 3.21
N PHE A 26 4.72 -0.35 4.34
CA PHE A 26 5.16 1.05 4.35
C PHE A 26 6.00 1.38 5.59
N LEU A 27 6.78 2.45 5.47
CA LEU A 27 7.63 2.97 6.53
C LEU A 27 6.96 4.14 7.24
N GLY A 28 7.07 4.21 8.57
CA GLY A 28 6.52 5.29 9.35
C GLY A 28 7.32 5.62 10.60
N GLU A 29 7.45 6.90 10.91
CA GLU A 29 8.13 7.42 12.12
C GLU A 29 7.19 7.51 13.33
N PHE A 30 6.11 6.71 13.32
CA PHE A 30 5.13 6.65 14.39
C PHE A 30 4.99 5.21 14.85
N GLN A 31 4.59 5.03 16.10
CA GLN A 31 4.28 3.72 16.65
C GLN A 31 2.76 3.50 16.62
N MET A 32 2.31 2.52 15.83
CA MET A 32 0.91 2.13 15.73
C MET A 32 0.71 0.72 16.31
N PRO A 33 -0.33 0.47 17.13
CA PRO A 33 -0.68 -0.88 17.57
C PRO A 33 -1.06 -1.79 16.40
N LEU A 34 -0.80 -3.08 16.53
CA LEU A 34 -1.35 -4.09 15.62
C LEU A 34 -2.88 -4.13 15.75
N GLY A 35 -3.55 -4.50 14.67
CA GLY A 35 -5.02 -4.48 14.54
C GLY A 35 -5.62 -3.08 14.36
N ASN A 36 -4.84 -2.00 14.54
CA ASN A 36 -5.36 -0.66 14.41
C ASN A 36 -5.70 -0.34 12.94
N ALA A 37 -6.87 0.27 12.74
CA ALA A 37 -7.33 0.65 11.41
C ALA A 37 -6.56 1.86 10.89
N ILE A 38 -6.11 1.72 9.65
CA ILE A 38 -5.47 2.77 8.88
C ILE A 38 -6.15 2.83 7.53
N GLU A 39 -6.14 4.00 6.94
CA GLU A 39 -6.63 4.16 5.60
C GLU A 39 -5.45 4.32 4.64
N ILE A 40 -5.47 3.55 3.57
CA ILE A 40 -4.45 3.61 2.53
C ILE A 40 -5.10 4.06 1.24
N THR A 41 -4.53 5.12 0.67
CA THR A 41 -4.84 5.57 -0.68
C THR A 41 -3.75 5.05 -1.62
N ILE A 42 -4.10 4.08 -2.45
CA ILE A 42 -3.28 3.60 -3.56
C ILE A 42 -3.45 4.56 -4.73
N MET A 43 -2.36 5.07 -5.29
CA MET A 43 -2.36 5.92 -6.47
C MET A 43 -1.41 5.34 -7.54
N ILE A 44 -1.89 5.18 -8.77
CA ILE A 44 -1.08 4.75 -9.91
C ILE A 44 -0.94 5.91 -10.89
N SER A 45 0.28 6.42 -11.04
CA SER A 45 0.54 7.68 -11.73
C SER A 45 0.31 7.58 -13.23
N SER A 46 0.76 6.49 -13.86
CA SER A 46 0.60 6.22 -15.30
C SER A 46 -0.87 6.18 -15.74
N LEU A 47 -1.73 5.58 -14.91
CA LEU A 47 -3.15 5.37 -15.19
C LEU A 47 -4.05 6.48 -14.64
N ARG A 48 -3.50 7.39 -13.82
CA ARG A 48 -4.28 8.38 -13.03
C ARG A 48 -5.38 7.74 -12.18
N GLU A 49 -5.16 6.50 -11.79
CA GLU A 49 -6.11 5.71 -11.01
C GLU A 49 -5.81 5.82 -9.52
N ARG A 50 -6.87 5.78 -8.71
CA ARG A 50 -6.74 5.78 -7.25
C ARG A 50 -7.79 4.91 -6.58
N CYS A 51 -7.42 4.27 -5.48
CA CYS A 51 -8.31 3.49 -4.63
C CYS A 51 -8.02 3.78 -3.16
N ARG A 52 -9.07 3.88 -2.34
CA ARG A 52 -8.98 4.13 -0.91
C ARG A 52 -9.52 2.91 -0.18
N LEU A 53 -8.70 2.35 0.70
CA LEU A 53 -9.00 1.11 1.41
C LEU A 53 -8.73 1.30 2.89
N LYS A 54 -9.63 0.79 3.72
CA LYS A 54 -9.36 0.51 5.12
C LYS A 54 -8.51 -0.74 5.21
N MET A 55 -7.44 -0.63 5.98
CA MET A 55 -6.49 -1.70 6.23
C MET A 55 -6.19 -1.75 7.73
N HIS A 56 -5.63 -2.85 8.21
CA HIS A 56 -5.21 -3.01 9.59
C HIS A 56 -3.76 -3.48 9.64
N ALA A 57 -2.99 -2.97 10.60
CA ALA A 57 -1.61 -3.45 10.80
C ALA A 57 -1.60 -4.89 11.33
N VAL A 58 -0.90 -5.75 10.62
CA VAL A 58 -0.74 -7.16 10.97
C VAL A 58 0.67 -7.47 11.46
N GLU A 59 1.67 -6.71 10.98
CA GLU A 59 3.05 -6.83 11.44
C GLU A 59 3.68 -5.44 11.60
N ARG A 60 4.62 -5.34 12.55
CA ARG A 60 5.40 -4.13 12.81
C ARG A 60 6.82 -4.52 13.22
N CYS A 61 7.81 -4.06 12.48
CA CYS A 61 9.23 -4.27 12.78
C CYS A 61 9.93 -2.92 13.00
N ALA A 62 10.72 -2.82 14.08
CA ALA A 62 11.58 -1.66 14.28
C ALA A 62 12.78 -1.74 13.34
N MET A 63 13.03 -0.69 12.58
CA MET A 63 14.22 -0.57 11.76
C MET A 63 15.24 0.31 12.49
N ALA A 64 16.45 -0.23 12.68
CA ALA A 64 17.57 0.59 13.05
C ALA A 64 17.97 1.42 11.82
N ILE A 65 17.91 2.75 11.93
CA ILE A 65 18.53 3.64 10.95
C ILE A 65 19.87 4.04 11.54
N ASP A 66 20.94 3.45 11.02
CA ASP A 66 22.29 3.98 11.23
C ASP A 66 22.53 5.10 10.22
N ASP A 67 21.94 6.26 10.49
CA ASP A 67 22.32 7.49 9.80
C ASP A 67 23.00 8.39 10.82
N GLY A 68 24.30 8.61 10.63
CA GLY A 68 25.21 9.30 11.57
C GLY A 68 24.82 10.74 11.93
N HIS A 69 23.69 11.22 11.40
CA HIS A 69 23.14 12.56 11.63
C HIS A 69 21.96 12.61 12.60
N VAL A 70 21.24 11.50 12.85
CA VAL A 70 20.00 11.53 13.65
C VAL A 70 20.01 10.43 14.71
N ARG A 71 20.63 10.70 15.86
CA ARG A 71 20.50 9.85 17.05
C ARG A 71 19.05 9.87 17.54
N GLY A 72 18.32 8.77 17.36
CA GLY A 72 17.06 8.50 18.07
C GLY A 72 15.78 8.42 17.23
N ALA A 73 15.83 8.63 15.91
CA ALA A 73 14.67 8.38 15.06
C ALA A 73 14.44 6.86 14.91
N ARG A 74 13.31 6.35 15.43
CA ARG A 74 12.88 4.96 15.24
C ARG A 74 11.92 4.89 14.08
N LEU A 75 12.40 4.39 12.95
CA LEU A 75 11.55 4.07 11.82
C LEU A 75 10.93 2.68 12.02
N TRP A 76 9.66 2.56 11.69
CA TRP A 76 8.93 1.31 11.77
C TRP A 76 8.52 0.87 10.37
N ASN A 77 8.76 -0.39 10.05
CA ASN A 77 8.18 -1.05 8.89
C ASN A 77 6.86 -1.69 9.31
N TYR A 78 5.80 -1.35 8.61
CA TYR A 78 4.46 -1.87 8.83
C TYR A 78 4.03 -2.75 7.67
N THR A 79 3.49 -3.92 7.99
CA THR A 79 2.67 -4.70 7.06
C THR A 79 1.22 -4.51 7.42
N VAL A 80 0.42 -4.14 6.43
CA VAL A 80 -1.01 -3.88 6.58
C VAL A 80 -1.81 -4.75 5.62
N ARG A 81 -2.95 -5.23 6.11
CA ARG A 81 -3.88 -6.08 5.37
C ARG A 81 -5.19 -5.37 5.14
N VAL A 82 -5.78 -5.56 3.97
CA VAL A 82 -7.10 -5.01 3.64
C VAL A 82 -8.14 -5.54 4.63
N ALA A 83 -9.02 -4.67 5.12
CA ALA A 83 -10.16 -5.08 5.93
C ALA A 83 -11.12 -5.93 5.10
N ASP A 84 -11.80 -6.91 5.71
CA ASP A 84 -12.67 -7.83 4.96
C ASP A 84 -13.77 -7.09 4.17
N GLU A 85 -14.31 -6.02 4.74
CA GLU A 85 -15.30 -5.15 4.08
C GLU A 85 -14.79 -4.46 2.81
N ASP A 86 -13.48 -4.20 2.73
CA ASP A 86 -12.85 -3.47 1.63
C ASP A 86 -12.16 -4.39 0.60
N ARG A 87 -12.17 -5.70 0.84
CA ARG A 87 -11.55 -6.67 -0.07
C ARG A 87 -12.18 -6.64 -1.47
N VAL A 88 -13.51 -6.53 -1.54
CA VAL A 88 -14.24 -6.43 -2.81
C VAL A 88 -13.84 -5.19 -3.61
N TRP A 89 -13.54 -4.08 -2.93
CA TRP A 89 -13.12 -2.84 -3.56
C TRP A 89 -11.70 -2.94 -4.12
N LEU A 90 -10.80 -3.61 -3.41
CA LEU A 90 -9.48 -3.92 -3.95
C LEU A 90 -9.60 -4.83 -5.19
N ASP A 91 -10.37 -5.90 -5.12
CA ASP A 91 -10.50 -6.85 -6.23
C ASP A 91 -11.11 -6.18 -7.48
N ALA A 92 -12.13 -5.32 -7.30
CA ALA A 92 -12.71 -4.52 -8.38
C ALA A 92 -11.67 -3.54 -8.97
N PHE A 93 -10.86 -2.90 -8.13
CA PHE A 93 -9.81 -1.99 -8.56
C PHE A 93 -8.71 -2.70 -9.36
N LEU A 94 -8.22 -3.85 -8.87
CA LEU A 94 -7.22 -4.65 -9.58
C LEU A 94 -7.76 -5.22 -10.90
N SER A 95 -9.03 -5.60 -10.93
CA SER A 95 -9.71 -6.05 -12.16
C SER A 95 -9.80 -4.93 -13.19
N LYS A 96 -10.16 -3.72 -12.76
CA LYS A 96 -10.19 -2.52 -13.62
C LYS A 96 -8.82 -2.26 -14.24
N ILE A 97 -7.75 -2.27 -13.44
CA ILE A 97 -6.38 -2.04 -13.92
C ILE A 97 -6.01 -3.06 -15.01
N ARG A 98 -6.27 -4.36 -14.76
CA ARG A 98 -5.97 -5.43 -15.72
C ARG A 98 -6.77 -5.30 -17.02
N ALA A 99 -8.04 -4.89 -16.94
CA ALA A 99 -8.85 -4.64 -18.13
C ALA A 99 -8.28 -3.48 -18.96
N THR A 100 -7.88 -2.38 -18.32
CA THR A 100 -7.27 -1.22 -18.99
C THR A 100 -5.99 -1.60 -19.74
N GLN A 101 -5.17 -2.51 -19.20
CA GLN A 101 -3.98 -3.03 -19.89
C GLN A 101 -4.33 -3.77 -21.18
N THR A 102 -5.39 -4.57 -21.15
CA THR A 102 -5.82 -5.37 -22.31
C THR A 102 -6.24 -4.47 -23.47
N PHE A 103 -6.96 -3.38 -23.18
CA PHE A 103 -7.36 -2.41 -24.20
C PHE A 103 -6.18 -1.57 -24.73
N SER A 104 -5.23 -1.19 -23.87
CA SER A 104 -4.04 -0.47 -24.30
C SER A 104 -3.13 -1.31 -25.19
N ALA A 105 -3.07 -2.63 -24.98
CA ALA A 105 -2.27 -3.55 -25.79
C ALA A 105 -2.91 -3.88 -27.15
N GLN A 106 -4.23 -3.72 -27.30
CA GLN A 106 -4.95 -3.93 -28.56
C GLN A 106 -4.94 -2.69 -29.47
N ALA A 107 -4.58 -1.52 -28.94
CA ALA A 107 -4.58 -0.25 -29.67
C ALA A 107 -3.18 0.18 -30.17
N ALA A 108 -2.14 -0.62 -29.92
CA ALA A 108 -0.75 -0.40 -30.33
C ALA A 108 -0.33 -1.43 -31.39
#